data_AF-A0A951W316-F1
#
_entry.id   AF-A0A951W316-F1
#
_cell.length_a   1.000
_cell.length_b   1.000
_cell.length_c   1.000
_cell.angle_alpha   90.00
_cell.angle_beta   90.00
_cell.angle_gamma   90.00
#
_symmetry.space_group_name_H-M   'P 1'
#
loop_
_entity.id
_entity.type
_entity.pdbx_description
1 polymer ?
#
loop_
_entity_poly.entity_id
_entity_poly.type
_entity_poly.pdbx_seq_one_letter_code
_entity_poly.pdbx_strand_id
1 'polypeptide(L)'
;MNSVLGGHELPEDTPLPPWVSVVSEILSEAEIFMGEAAGRASYALEGRLPFHRLLVVFLRVARRKLAERTGGGLGTLSPGARHTLESRLFIRLYSLCGHTLEFEHSVHKALHHDAVTRGLTAPQPVLVERRNIQERRAGTERRVENVAVTFERRRGCDQRESNDRRTVGEHRDLVERDEFAAWLLKGRLLDFFMEYAVLARLIAVMIDQWAKANALLLERIEGDWDALQDAFIGQDARIPFSERAGAVIEIMPELSDPHKGGQAVAILTFRGGIRVVYKPRDLAMEAAWFGFLDWLNARLRNRAKSTAPAFKVLRILTRISHQPFFWPVGSAML
;
A
#
# COMPACT_ATOMS: atom_id res chain seq x y z
N MET A 1 -20.24 4.87 -18.04
CA MET A 1 -19.06 5.60 -17.52
C MET A 1 -19.47 6.80 -16.66
N ASN A 2 -20.31 7.72 -17.15
CA ASN A 2 -20.57 9.01 -16.47
C ASN A 2 -21.15 8.94 -15.05
N SER A 3 -21.88 7.88 -14.65
CA SER A 3 -22.64 7.88 -13.38
C SER A 3 -21.79 8.18 -12.13
N VAL A 4 -20.56 7.65 -12.06
CA VAL A 4 -19.64 7.79 -10.90
C VAL A 4 -19.28 9.27 -10.60
N LEU A 5 -19.58 10.20 -11.51
CA LEU A 5 -19.36 11.64 -11.35
C LEU A 5 -20.56 12.36 -10.70
N GLY A 6 -21.62 11.63 -10.35
CA GLY A 6 -22.88 12.18 -9.83
C GLY A 6 -23.88 12.45 -10.97
N GLY A 7 -25.07 12.94 -10.60
CA GLY A 7 -26.20 13.17 -11.52
C GLY A 7 -26.06 14.36 -12.48
N HIS A 8 -24.83 14.74 -12.85
CA HIS A 8 -24.57 15.79 -13.84
C HIS A 8 -24.04 15.18 -15.13
N GLU A 9 -24.80 15.32 -16.21
CA GLU A 9 -24.36 14.95 -17.55
C GLU A 9 -23.26 15.92 -18.01
N LEU A 10 -22.04 15.41 -18.14
CA LEU A 10 -20.97 16.11 -18.85
C LEU A 10 -21.21 16.00 -20.36
N PRO A 11 -20.89 17.04 -21.16
CA PRO A 11 -20.85 16.94 -22.62
C PRO A 11 -20.00 15.76 -23.07
N GLU A 12 -20.41 15.05 -24.12
CA GLU A 12 -19.83 13.75 -24.52
C GLU A 12 -18.32 13.81 -24.79
N ASP A 13 -17.83 14.93 -25.34
CA ASP A 13 -16.40 15.17 -25.62
C ASP A 13 -15.55 15.53 -24.38
N THR A 14 -16.13 15.60 -23.17
CA THR A 14 -15.40 16.03 -21.96
C THR A 14 -14.40 14.95 -21.53
N PRO A 15 -13.07 15.23 -21.54
CA PRO A 15 -12.07 14.24 -21.16
C PRO A 15 -12.21 13.88 -19.67
N LEU A 16 -12.67 12.65 -19.40
CA LEU A 16 -12.93 12.20 -18.03
C LEU A 16 -11.63 12.18 -17.19
N PRO A 17 -11.67 12.59 -15.91
CA PRO A 17 -10.50 12.57 -15.05
C PRO A 17 -9.83 11.18 -14.98
N PRO A 18 -8.49 11.07 -15.00
CA PRO A 18 -7.79 9.77 -15.05
C PRO A 18 -8.03 8.79 -13.91
N TRP A 19 -8.79 9.17 -12.87
CA TRP A 19 -9.21 8.27 -11.80
C TRP A 19 -10.49 7.48 -12.15
N VAL A 20 -11.31 7.95 -13.10
CA VAL A 20 -12.59 7.34 -13.47
C VAL A 20 -12.39 6.01 -14.22
N SER A 21 -11.34 5.89 -15.04
CA SER A 21 -10.93 4.61 -15.64
C SER A 21 -10.54 3.60 -14.55
N VAL A 22 -9.80 4.03 -13.53
CA VAL A 22 -9.41 3.16 -12.40
C VAL A 22 -10.63 2.66 -11.62
N VAL A 23 -11.66 3.48 -11.40
CA VAL A 23 -12.92 3.01 -10.80
C VAL A 23 -13.64 2.02 -11.74
N SER A 24 -13.62 2.27 -13.04
CA SER A 24 -14.20 1.34 -14.03
C SER A 24 -13.49 -0.02 -14.01
N GLU A 25 -12.16 -0.04 -13.93
CA GLU A 25 -11.35 -1.26 -13.80
C GLU A 25 -11.59 -2.00 -12.48
N ILE A 26 -11.86 -1.29 -11.38
CA ILE A 26 -12.23 -1.90 -10.09
C ILE A 26 -13.61 -2.57 -10.18
N LEU A 27 -14.57 -1.96 -10.90
CA LEU A 27 -15.89 -2.54 -11.09
C LEU A 27 -15.82 -3.81 -11.96
N SER A 28 -15.09 -3.78 -13.09
CA SER A 28 -14.87 -4.98 -13.91
C SER A 28 -14.05 -6.06 -13.19
N GLU A 29 -13.07 -5.69 -12.36
CA GLU A 29 -12.35 -6.66 -11.54
C GLU A 29 -13.24 -7.29 -10.45
N ALA A 30 -14.21 -6.55 -9.90
CA ALA A 30 -15.18 -7.12 -8.95
C ALA A 30 -16.05 -8.21 -9.61
N GLU A 31 -16.51 -7.98 -10.84
CA GLU A 31 -17.27 -8.96 -11.64
C GLU A 31 -16.43 -10.22 -11.92
N ILE A 32 -15.19 -10.05 -12.40
CA ILE A 32 -14.24 -11.15 -12.66
C ILE A 32 -13.94 -11.93 -11.37
N PHE A 33 -13.61 -11.23 -10.27
CA PHE A 33 -13.28 -11.83 -8.98
C PHE A 33 -14.43 -12.67 -8.42
N MET A 34 -15.67 -12.20 -8.54
CA MET A 34 -16.85 -12.95 -8.11
C MET A 34 -17.12 -14.17 -8.99
N GLY A 35 -16.84 -14.09 -10.30
CA GLY A 35 -16.87 -15.23 -11.22
C GLY A 35 -15.83 -16.30 -10.87
N GLU A 36 -14.58 -15.90 -10.59
CA GLU A 36 -13.53 -16.82 -10.13
C GLU A 36 -13.86 -17.45 -8.77
N ALA A 37 -14.37 -16.64 -7.82
CA ALA A 37 -14.70 -17.08 -6.47
C ALA A 37 -15.81 -18.14 -6.45
N ALA A 38 -16.77 -18.07 -7.37
CA ALA A 38 -17.82 -19.08 -7.52
C ALA A 38 -17.25 -20.49 -7.85
N GLY A 39 -16.04 -20.57 -8.42
CA GLY A 39 -15.36 -21.83 -8.72
C GLY A 39 -14.29 -22.26 -7.71
N ARG A 40 -13.96 -21.46 -6.68
CA ARG A 40 -12.87 -21.76 -5.74
C ARG A 40 -13.20 -21.41 -4.29
N ALA A 41 -13.67 -22.39 -3.54
CA ALA A 41 -13.88 -22.32 -2.11
C ALA A 41 -12.56 -22.38 -1.29
N SER A 42 -11.63 -21.45 -1.53
CA SER A 42 -10.54 -21.14 -0.60
C SER A 42 -9.93 -19.74 -0.84
N TYR A 43 -10.60 -18.73 -0.28
CA TYR A 43 -9.93 -17.51 0.17
C TYR A 43 -9.77 -17.61 1.69
N ALA A 44 -8.87 -18.50 2.12
CA ALA A 44 -8.63 -18.75 3.54
C ALA A 44 -8.15 -17.47 4.27
N LEU A 45 -8.56 -17.32 5.53
CA LEU A 45 -8.37 -16.11 6.36
C LEU A 45 -6.92 -15.93 6.86
N GLU A 46 -5.96 -15.85 5.94
CA GLU A 46 -4.53 -15.69 6.21
C GLU A 46 -4.09 -14.24 5.94
N GLY A 47 -3.93 -13.46 7.02
CA GLY A 47 -3.58 -12.03 6.99
C GLY A 47 -4.55 -11.13 7.77
N ARG A 48 -5.83 -11.56 7.88
CA ARG A 48 -6.86 -11.07 8.82
C ARG A 48 -6.95 -9.54 9.02
N LEU A 49 -7.09 -8.82 7.91
CA LEU A 49 -7.68 -7.48 7.92
C LEU A 49 -9.16 -7.56 7.48
N PRO A 50 -10.05 -6.73 8.05
CA PRO A 50 -11.44 -6.56 7.60
C PRO A 50 -11.63 -6.40 6.09
N PHE A 51 -12.78 -6.86 5.58
CA PHE A 51 -13.23 -6.67 4.19
C PHE A 51 -12.25 -7.21 3.12
N HIS A 52 -11.58 -8.32 3.43
CA HIS A 52 -10.43 -8.82 2.68
C HIS A 52 -10.68 -8.98 1.18
N ARG A 53 -11.80 -9.60 0.76
CA ARG A 53 -12.14 -9.76 -0.68
C ARG A 53 -12.16 -8.44 -1.46
N LEU A 54 -12.74 -7.38 -0.89
CA LEU A 54 -12.82 -6.07 -1.53
C LEU A 54 -11.44 -5.44 -1.70
N LEU A 55 -10.60 -5.54 -0.67
CA LEU A 55 -9.24 -5.02 -0.70
C LEU A 55 -8.32 -5.85 -1.64
N VAL A 56 -8.60 -7.14 -1.84
CA VAL A 56 -7.94 -7.97 -2.87
C VAL A 56 -8.31 -7.50 -4.28
N VAL A 57 -9.57 -7.15 -4.56
CA VAL A 57 -9.98 -6.56 -5.86
C VAL A 57 -9.21 -5.27 -6.15
N PHE A 58 -9.10 -4.37 -5.17
CA PHE A 58 -8.30 -3.14 -5.30
C PHE A 58 -6.81 -3.45 -5.54
N LEU A 59 -6.25 -4.43 -4.83
CA LEU A 59 -4.86 -4.87 -4.97
C LEU A 59 -4.59 -5.52 -6.35
N ARG A 60 -5.55 -6.25 -6.93
CA ARG A 60 -5.42 -6.83 -8.28
C ARG A 60 -5.33 -5.74 -9.35
N VAL A 61 -6.17 -4.71 -9.29
CA VAL A 61 -6.07 -3.55 -10.20
C VAL A 61 -4.73 -2.84 -10.02
N ALA A 62 -4.27 -2.63 -8.78
CA ALA A 62 -2.96 -2.04 -8.51
C ALA A 62 -1.80 -2.87 -9.09
N ARG A 63 -1.81 -4.19 -8.89
CA ARG A 63 -0.83 -5.13 -9.48
C ARG A 63 -0.81 -5.05 -11.02
N ARG A 64 -1.99 -5.04 -11.66
CA ARG A 64 -2.13 -4.91 -13.12
C ARG A 64 -1.49 -3.60 -13.60
N LYS A 65 -1.85 -2.47 -13.00
CA LYS A 65 -1.28 -1.15 -13.33
C LYS A 65 0.22 -1.04 -13.10
N LEU A 66 0.75 -1.71 -12.09
CA LEU A 66 2.20 -1.78 -11.88
C LEU A 66 2.87 -2.59 -12.99
N ALA A 67 2.33 -3.76 -13.33
CA ALA A 67 2.87 -4.63 -14.39
C ALA A 67 2.78 -3.98 -15.79
N GLU A 68 1.69 -3.28 -16.11
CA GLU A 68 1.55 -2.47 -17.34
C GLU A 68 2.65 -1.41 -17.43
N ARG A 69 2.94 -0.72 -16.33
CA ARG A 69 3.96 0.34 -16.26
C ARG A 69 5.40 -0.17 -16.31
N THR A 70 5.66 -1.42 -15.93
CA THR A 70 7.00 -2.02 -15.97
C THR A 70 7.19 -3.05 -17.09
N GLY A 71 6.20 -3.27 -17.96
CA GLY A 71 6.24 -4.33 -18.97
C GLY A 71 6.35 -5.75 -18.38
N GLY A 72 5.83 -5.96 -17.16
CA GLY A 72 6.06 -7.17 -16.36
C GLY A 72 7.38 -7.18 -15.56
N GLY A 73 8.18 -6.11 -15.65
CA GLY A 73 9.41 -5.87 -14.90
C GLY A 73 9.22 -5.76 -13.38
N LEU A 74 8.97 -6.91 -12.75
CA LEU A 74 9.10 -7.13 -11.31
C LEU A 74 10.25 -8.08 -10.97
N GLY A 75 10.98 -8.56 -11.99
CA GLY A 75 11.98 -9.63 -11.89
C GLY A 75 13.02 -9.37 -10.82
N THR A 76 13.50 -8.13 -10.71
CA THR A 76 14.52 -7.70 -9.75
C THR A 76 14.09 -7.82 -8.28
N LEU A 77 12.78 -7.82 -7.99
CA LEU A 77 12.26 -7.98 -6.63
C LEU A 77 12.01 -9.45 -6.27
N SER A 78 12.43 -9.85 -5.07
CA SER A 78 12.06 -11.13 -4.47
C SER A 78 10.54 -11.22 -4.20
N PRO A 79 9.97 -12.42 -4.04
CA PRO A 79 8.57 -12.58 -3.63
C PRO A 79 8.25 -11.86 -2.31
N GLY A 80 9.18 -11.84 -1.34
CA GLY A 80 9.01 -11.13 -0.07
C GLY A 80 9.03 -9.60 -0.24
N ALA A 81 9.91 -9.07 -1.10
CA ALA A 81 9.94 -7.65 -1.44
C ALA A 81 8.64 -7.21 -2.10
N ARG A 82 8.13 -7.99 -3.08
CA ARG A 82 6.82 -7.74 -3.72
C ARG A 82 5.68 -7.76 -2.71
N HIS A 83 5.59 -8.83 -1.90
CA HIS A 83 4.58 -8.95 -0.85
C HIS A 83 4.62 -7.77 0.14
N THR A 84 5.79 -7.23 0.46
CA THR A 84 5.91 -6.08 1.38
C THR A 84 5.33 -4.80 0.77
N LEU A 85 5.52 -4.54 -0.53
CA LEU A 85 4.88 -3.41 -1.24
C LEU A 85 3.36 -3.54 -1.28
N GLU A 86 2.86 -4.76 -1.49
CA GLU A 86 1.45 -5.09 -1.60
C GLU A 86 0.72 -5.00 -0.26
N SER A 87 1.29 -5.57 0.81
CA SER A 87 0.75 -5.48 2.17
C SER A 87 0.73 -4.04 2.70
N ARG A 88 1.68 -3.20 2.28
CA ARG A 88 1.67 -1.74 2.60
C ARG A 88 0.53 -1.01 1.89
N LEU A 89 0.30 -1.28 0.60
CA LEU A 89 -0.88 -0.77 -0.11
C LEU A 89 -2.18 -1.24 0.56
N PHE A 90 -2.26 -2.52 0.93
CA PHE A 90 -3.44 -3.11 1.57
C PHE A 90 -3.79 -2.39 2.87
N ILE A 91 -2.79 -2.13 3.73
CA ILE A 91 -2.96 -1.34 4.96
C ILE A 91 -3.44 0.08 4.64
N ARG A 92 -2.84 0.76 3.65
CA ARG A 92 -3.23 2.13 3.28
C ARG A 92 -4.65 2.23 2.70
N LEU A 93 -5.06 1.25 1.89
CA LEU A 93 -6.43 1.14 1.38
C LEU A 93 -7.41 0.95 2.55
N TYR A 94 -7.11 0.02 3.47
CA TYR A 94 -7.93 -0.17 4.66
C TYR A 94 -8.00 1.08 5.54
N SER A 95 -6.89 1.79 5.76
CA SER A 95 -6.89 3.07 6.49
C SER A 95 -7.71 4.16 5.81
N LEU A 96 -7.89 4.10 4.49
CA LEU A 96 -8.68 5.05 3.72
C LEU A 96 -10.19 4.74 3.74
N CYS A 97 -10.59 3.48 3.56
CA CYS A 97 -12.00 3.09 3.41
C CYS A 97 -12.61 2.38 4.63
N GLY A 98 -11.80 1.93 5.59
CA GLY A 98 -12.20 1.04 6.68
C GLY A 98 -13.35 1.58 7.53
N HIS A 99 -13.30 2.86 7.94
CA HIS A 99 -14.39 3.47 8.72
C HIS A 99 -15.73 3.50 7.97
N THR A 100 -15.71 3.79 6.66
CA THR A 100 -16.92 3.77 5.82
C THR A 100 -17.45 2.34 5.63
N LEU A 101 -16.56 1.36 5.48
CA LEU A 101 -16.94 -0.05 5.37
C LEU A 101 -17.49 -0.62 6.68
N GLU A 102 -16.93 -0.28 7.84
CA GLU A 102 -17.48 -0.65 9.15
C GLU A 102 -18.86 -0.03 9.40
N PHE A 103 -19.06 1.22 8.97
CA PHE A 103 -20.36 1.89 9.03
C PHE A 103 -21.40 1.20 8.15
N GLU A 104 -21.09 0.96 6.87
CA GLU A 104 -22.00 0.25 5.96
C GLU A 104 -22.28 -1.19 6.39
N HIS A 105 -21.27 -1.90 6.90
CA HIS A 105 -21.41 -3.22 7.50
C HIS A 105 -22.36 -3.19 8.71
N SER A 106 -22.27 -2.15 9.55
CA SER A 106 -23.19 -1.97 10.69
C SER A 106 -24.64 -1.74 10.25
N VAL A 107 -24.86 -0.90 9.23
CA VAL A 107 -26.20 -0.66 8.65
C VAL A 107 -26.74 -1.93 7.98
N HIS A 108 -25.91 -2.62 7.18
CA HIS A 108 -26.24 -3.89 6.55
C HIS A 108 -26.66 -4.94 7.58
N LYS A 109 -25.88 -5.15 8.65
CA LYS A 109 -26.22 -6.09 9.74
C LYS A 109 -27.52 -5.73 10.43
N ALA A 110 -27.78 -4.45 10.70
CA ALA A 110 -29.04 -4.02 11.30
C ALA A 110 -30.25 -4.35 10.42
N LEU A 111 -30.19 -4.02 9.13
CA LEU A 111 -31.30 -4.26 8.18
C LEU A 111 -31.57 -5.76 7.95
N HIS A 112 -30.53 -6.59 7.85
CA HIS A 112 -30.69 -8.03 7.66
C HIS A 112 -31.19 -8.73 8.93
N HIS A 113 -30.72 -8.32 10.11
CA HIS A 113 -31.20 -8.86 11.39
C HIS A 113 -32.68 -8.52 11.63
N ASP A 114 -33.09 -7.27 11.37
CA ASP A 114 -34.48 -6.86 11.50
C ASP A 114 -35.41 -7.59 10.52
N ALA A 115 -34.98 -7.83 9.27
CA ALA A 115 -35.76 -8.58 8.31
C ALA A 115 -35.96 -10.05 8.71
N VAL A 116 -34.88 -10.74 9.10
CA VAL A 116 -34.92 -12.13 9.60
C VAL A 116 -35.81 -12.23 10.84
N THR A 117 -35.70 -11.29 11.77
CA THR A 117 -36.52 -11.23 13.00
C THR A 117 -38.02 -11.04 12.70
N ARG A 118 -38.36 -10.36 11.59
CA ARG A 118 -39.74 -10.10 11.14
C ARG A 118 -40.26 -11.15 10.15
N GLY A 119 -39.49 -12.17 9.80
CA GLY A 119 -39.85 -13.18 8.80
C GLY A 119 -39.96 -12.63 7.37
N LEU A 120 -39.35 -11.48 7.09
CA LEU A 120 -39.39 -10.81 5.78
C LEU A 120 -38.12 -11.15 4.98
N THR A 121 -38.25 -11.17 3.66
CA THR A 121 -37.08 -11.06 2.76
C THR A 121 -36.35 -9.76 3.08
N ALA A 122 -35.03 -9.82 3.24
CA ALA A 122 -34.22 -8.64 3.52
C ALA A 122 -34.43 -7.58 2.42
N PRO A 123 -34.86 -6.36 2.77
CA PRO A 123 -35.10 -5.32 1.77
C PRO A 123 -33.76 -4.99 1.11
N GLN A 124 -33.73 -4.99 -0.22
CA GLN A 124 -32.59 -4.47 -0.98
C GLN A 124 -32.31 -3.03 -0.50
N PRO A 125 -31.18 -2.76 0.18
CA PRO A 125 -30.94 -1.44 0.73
C PRO A 125 -30.57 -0.51 -0.42
N VAL A 126 -31.54 0.26 -0.92
CA VAL A 126 -31.30 1.36 -1.87
C VAL A 126 -30.51 2.41 -1.10
N LEU A 127 -29.24 2.63 -1.46
CA LEU A 127 -28.38 3.56 -0.71
C LEU A 127 -28.86 5.02 -0.82
N VAL A 128 -29.58 5.34 -1.90
CA VAL A 128 -30.01 6.68 -2.32
C VAL A 128 -30.99 7.37 -1.36
N GLU A 129 -31.75 6.64 -0.53
CA GLU A 129 -32.74 7.24 0.39
C GLU A 129 -32.36 7.12 1.88
N ARG A 130 -31.37 7.93 2.30
CA ARG A 130 -30.96 8.07 3.71
C ARG A 130 -31.32 9.44 4.32
N ARG A 131 -32.62 9.74 4.41
CA ARG A 131 -33.09 10.86 5.25
C ARG A 131 -32.92 10.52 6.75
N ASN A 132 -32.09 11.31 7.43
CA ASN A 132 -32.02 11.53 8.88
C ASN A 132 -32.16 10.30 9.80
N ILE A 133 -31.24 9.33 9.74
CA ILE A 133 -31.10 8.29 10.77
C ILE A 133 -30.40 8.83 12.05
N GLN A 134 -29.68 9.96 11.95
CA GLN A 134 -28.88 10.54 13.04
C GLN A 134 -29.65 10.89 14.33
N GLU A 135 -30.95 11.20 14.25
CA GLU A 135 -31.73 11.70 15.40
C GLU A 135 -32.08 10.62 16.44
N ARG A 136 -31.85 9.32 16.16
CA ARG A 136 -32.31 8.21 17.02
C ARG A 136 -31.24 7.55 17.91
N ARG A 137 -30.00 8.06 17.97
CA ARG A 137 -28.92 7.49 18.82
C ARG A 137 -28.11 8.51 19.65
N ALA A 138 -28.73 9.61 20.05
CA ALA A 138 -28.22 10.47 21.12
C ALA A 138 -28.36 9.75 22.48
N GLY A 139 -27.41 8.85 22.80
CA GLY A 139 -27.44 8.13 24.09
C GLY A 139 -26.73 6.78 24.15
N THR A 140 -25.44 6.70 23.77
CA THR A 140 -24.42 5.80 24.37
C THR A 140 -23.07 6.12 23.71
N GLU A 141 -22.28 7.01 24.31
CA GLU A 141 -20.88 7.19 23.90
C GLU A 141 -20.02 6.06 24.45
N ARG A 142 -19.75 5.03 23.63
CA ARG A 142 -18.60 4.16 23.87
C ARG A 142 -17.39 4.75 23.17
N ARG A 143 -16.43 5.21 23.99
CA ARG A 143 -15.08 5.59 23.58
C ARG A 143 -14.48 4.53 22.66
N VAL A 144 -14.33 4.86 21.38
CA VAL A 144 -13.63 4.00 20.42
C VAL A 144 -12.13 4.12 20.69
N GLU A 145 -11.52 3.03 21.17
CA GLU A 145 -10.07 2.98 21.33
C GLU A 145 -9.42 2.74 19.96
N ASN A 146 -8.36 3.49 19.66
CA ASN A 146 -7.64 3.38 18.40
C ASN A 146 -6.91 2.03 18.35
N VAL A 147 -7.45 1.07 17.59
CA VAL A 147 -6.82 -0.24 17.36
C VAL A 147 -5.58 -0.06 16.48
N ALA A 148 -4.44 0.19 17.12
CA ALA A 148 -3.14 0.22 16.47
C ALA A 148 -2.77 -1.20 16.01
N VAL A 149 -2.80 -1.46 14.70
CA VAL A 149 -2.44 -2.77 14.12
C VAL A 149 -0.92 -2.94 14.08
N THR A 150 -0.31 -3.23 15.23
CA THR A 150 1.11 -3.50 15.38
C THR A 150 1.45 -4.96 15.04
N PHE A 151 2.17 -5.18 13.94
CA PHE A 151 2.68 -6.50 13.52
C PHE A 151 3.93 -6.90 14.31
N GLU A 152 3.75 -7.42 15.53
CA GLU A 152 4.84 -7.98 16.33
C GLU A 152 5.05 -9.48 16.07
N ARG A 153 6.32 -9.90 15.90
CA ARG A 153 6.70 -11.33 15.87
C ARG A 153 6.67 -11.92 17.29
N ARG A 154 5.51 -12.40 17.75
CA ARG A 154 5.40 -13.07 19.05
C ARG A 154 6.29 -14.32 19.12
N ARG A 155 7.24 -14.34 20.06
CA ARG A 155 7.72 -15.58 20.69
C ARG A 155 6.72 -15.93 21.81
N GLY A 156 6.38 -17.20 21.97
CA GLY A 156 5.23 -17.61 22.79
C GLY A 156 5.56 -18.02 24.23
N CYS A 157 4.55 -17.92 25.10
CA CYS A 157 4.31 -18.82 26.24
C CYS A 157 2.80 -18.81 26.59
N ASP A 158 2.36 -19.62 27.55
CA ASP A 158 0.96 -20.03 27.72
C ASP A 158 -0.08 -18.93 28.05
N GLN A 159 -1.18 -18.93 27.26
CA GLN A 159 -2.42 -18.18 27.50
C GLN A 159 -3.66 -18.94 26.93
N ARG A 160 -3.68 -20.27 26.96
CA ARG A 160 -4.48 -21.08 26.01
C ARG A 160 -6.01 -20.89 26.08
N GLU A 161 -6.64 -20.89 27.25
CA GLU A 161 -8.12 -20.96 27.35
C GLU A 161 -8.84 -19.61 27.24
N SER A 162 -8.27 -18.53 27.80
CA SER A 162 -8.89 -17.20 27.72
C SER A 162 -8.72 -16.56 26.34
N ASN A 163 -7.67 -16.95 25.61
CA ASN A 163 -7.41 -16.49 24.26
C ASN A 163 -8.37 -17.16 23.25
N ASP A 164 -8.75 -18.43 23.46
CA ASP A 164 -9.59 -19.20 22.53
C ASP A 164 -10.99 -18.59 22.30
N ARG A 165 -11.64 -18.09 23.37
CA ARG A 165 -12.93 -17.38 23.24
C ARG A 165 -12.79 -16.02 22.53
N ARG A 166 -11.63 -15.36 22.62
CA ARG A 166 -11.36 -14.13 21.86
C ARG A 166 -11.09 -14.43 20.39
N THR A 167 -10.22 -15.39 20.07
CA THR A 167 -9.89 -15.75 18.69
C THR A 167 -11.10 -16.29 17.93
N VAL A 168 -12.01 -17.04 18.58
CA VAL A 168 -13.30 -17.46 17.99
C VAL A 168 -14.22 -16.27 17.73
N GLY A 169 -14.30 -15.31 18.66
CA GLY A 169 -15.06 -14.07 18.48
C GLY A 169 -14.53 -13.23 17.32
N GLU A 170 -13.23 -12.93 17.33
CA GLU A 170 -12.52 -12.20 16.26
C GLU A 170 -12.63 -12.90 14.90
N HIS A 171 -12.58 -14.23 14.87
CA HIS A 171 -12.75 -15.00 13.63
C HIS A 171 -14.16 -14.86 13.08
N ARG A 172 -15.20 -14.93 13.92
CA ARG A 172 -16.59 -14.70 13.51
C ARG A 172 -16.78 -13.27 12.97
N ASP A 173 -16.26 -12.28 13.70
CA ASP A 173 -16.34 -10.87 13.34
C ASP A 173 -15.65 -10.57 11.99
N LEU A 174 -14.61 -11.33 11.62
CA LEU A 174 -13.96 -11.23 10.31
C LEU A 174 -14.74 -11.95 9.19
N VAL A 175 -15.41 -13.07 9.49
CA VAL A 175 -16.25 -13.79 8.52
C VAL A 175 -17.45 -12.93 8.11
N GLU A 176 -18.20 -12.37 9.07
CA GLU A 176 -19.38 -11.53 8.78
C GLU A 176 -19.01 -10.30 7.91
N ARG A 177 -17.79 -9.74 8.08
CA ARG A 177 -17.25 -8.66 7.24
C ARG A 177 -16.85 -9.10 5.85
N ASP A 178 -16.34 -10.31 5.69
CA ASP A 178 -15.93 -10.87 4.40
C ASP A 178 -17.14 -11.34 3.58
N GLU A 179 -18.20 -11.78 4.25
CA GLU A 179 -19.54 -11.98 3.67
C GLU A 179 -20.17 -10.67 3.19
N PHE A 180 -20.11 -9.60 4.01
CA PHE A 180 -20.52 -8.25 3.59
C PHE A 180 -19.71 -7.75 2.39
N ALA A 181 -18.39 -7.97 2.37
CA ALA A 181 -17.55 -7.63 1.22
C ALA A 181 -17.94 -8.42 -0.04
N ALA A 182 -18.27 -9.71 0.08
CA ALA A 182 -18.77 -10.52 -1.03
C ALA A 182 -20.15 -10.05 -1.52
N TRP A 183 -21.05 -9.65 -0.61
CA TRP A 183 -22.34 -9.03 -0.95
C TRP A 183 -22.17 -7.71 -1.71
N LEU A 184 -21.22 -6.87 -1.28
CA LEU A 184 -20.90 -5.61 -1.95
C LEU A 184 -20.38 -5.86 -3.38
N LEU A 185 -19.42 -6.78 -3.53
CA LEU A 185 -18.83 -7.16 -4.81
C LEU A 185 -19.83 -7.82 -5.77
N LYS A 186 -20.91 -8.45 -5.28
CA LYS A 186 -21.94 -9.11 -6.11
C LYS A 186 -22.85 -8.14 -6.90
N GLY A 187 -22.64 -6.82 -6.78
CA GLY A 187 -23.35 -5.82 -7.59
C GLY A 187 -23.76 -4.54 -6.86
N ARG A 188 -23.35 -4.34 -5.60
CA ARG A 188 -23.63 -3.11 -4.84
C ARG A 188 -22.44 -2.15 -4.75
N LEU A 189 -21.28 -2.54 -5.29
CA LEU A 189 -20.06 -1.72 -5.29
C LEU A 189 -20.21 -0.42 -6.10
N LEU A 190 -20.98 -0.44 -7.21
CA LEU A 190 -21.28 0.79 -7.96
C LEU A 190 -22.08 1.77 -7.08
N ASP A 191 -23.18 1.33 -6.47
CA ASP A 191 -24.00 2.17 -5.58
C ASP A 191 -23.18 2.75 -4.41
N PHE A 192 -22.27 1.95 -3.85
CA PHE A 192 -21.35 2.40 -2.80
C PHE A 192 -20.36 3.47 -3.30
N PHE A 193 -19.87 3.35 -4.53
CA PHE A 193 -19.06 4.39 -5.17
C PHE A 193 -19.88 5.60 -5.66
N MET A 194 -21.20 5.47 -5.86
CA MET A 194 -22.11 6.60 -6.09
C MET A 194 -22.30 7.41 -4.80
N GLU A 195 -22.71 6.75 -3.72
CA GLU A 195 -22.91 7.35 -2.39
C GLU A 195 -21.62 7.97 -1.85
N TYR A 196 -20.50 7.26 -1.99
CA TYR A 196 -19.18 7.68 -1.52
C TYR A 196 -18.23 8.05 -2.67
N ALA A 197 -18.68 8.85 -3.65
CA ALA A 197 -17.90 9.26 -4.81
C ALA A 197 -16.53 9.88 -4.48
N VAL A 198 -16.42 10.62 -3.37
CA VAL A 198 -15.13 11.16 -2.88
C VAL A 198 -14.18 10.03 -2.45
N LEU A 199 -14.70 8.98 -1.79
CA LEU A 199 -13.91 7.81 -1.39
C LEU A 199 -13.50 6.99 -2.62
N ALA A 200 -14.41 6.78 -3.58
CA ALA A 200 -14.12 6.12 -4.86
C ALA A 200 -12.94 6.81 -5.58
N ARG A 201 -12.98 8.15 -5.67
CA ARG A 201 -11.88 8.96 -6.22
C ARG A 201 -10.58 8.77 -5.44
N LEU A 202 -10.62 8.77 -4.10
CA LEU A 202 -9.41 8.62 -3.28
C LEU A 202 -8.79 7.22 -3.40
N ILE A 203 -9.60 6.16 -3.47
CA ILE A 203 -9.14 4.78 -3.71
C ILE A 203 -8.46 4.69 -5.09
N ALA A 204 -9.12 5.16 -6.14
CA ALA A 204 -8.59 5.19 -7.50
C ALA A 204 -7.27 5.97 -7.62
N VAL A 205 -7.21 7.15 -6.99
CA VAL A 205 -5.98 7.97 -6.95
C VAL A 205 -4.86 7.29 -6.15
N MET A 206 -5.16 6.62 -5.04
CA MET A 206 -4.17 5.87 -4.26
C MET A 206 -3.57 4.71 -5.07
N ILE A 207 -4.41 3.95 -5.78
CA ILE A 207 -4.01 2.81 -6.62
C ILE A 207 -3.08 3.26 -7.74
N ASP A 208 -3.45 4.31 -8.49
CA ASP A 208 -2.62 4.83 -9.58
C ASP A 208 -1.32 5.50 -9.08
N GLN A 209 -1.37 6.22 -7.95
CA GLN A 209 -0.15 6.78 -7.33
C GLN A 209 0.81 5.68 -6.85
N TRP A 210 0.31 4.61 -6.23
CA TRP A 210 1.14 3.47 -5.83
C TRP A 210 1.76 2.78 -7.04
N ALA A 211 1.00 2.54 -8.11
CA ALA A 211 1.51 1.95 -9.34
C ALA A 211 2.58 2.83 -10.01
N LYS A 212 2.36 4.15 -10.08
CA LYS A 212 3.34 5.13 -10.60
C LYS A 212 4.61 5.19 -9.77
N ALA A 213 4.50 5.31 -8.45
CA ALA A 213 5.66 5.44 -7.56
C ALA A 213 6.53 4.18 -7.54
N ASN A 214 5.93 2.99 -7.55
CA ASN A 214 6.68 1.73 -7.59
C ASN A 214 7.26 1.43 -8.98
N ALA A 215 6.56 1.76 -10.07
CA ALA A 215 7.14 1.63 -11.42
C ALA A 215 8.38 2.52 -11.58
N LEU A 216 8.31 3.79 -11.11
CA LEU A 216 9.43 4.73 -11.15
C LEU A 216 10.62 4.28 -10.25
N LEU A 217 10.34 3.63 -9.11
CA LEU A 217 11.37 3.00 -8.28
C LEU A 217 12.07 1.86 -9.05
N LEU A 218 11.29 0.98 -9.68
CA LEU A 218 11.81 -0.18 -10.42
C LEU A 218 12.63 0.21 -11.65
N GLU A 219 12.11 1.15 -12.45
CA GLU A 219 12.81 1.73 -13.61
C GLU A 219 14.20 2.27 -13.23
N ARG A 220 14.32 2.90 -12.05
CA ARG A 220 15.59 3.40 -11.51
C ARG A 220 16.50 2.29 -10.99
N ILE A 221 15.96 1.29 -10.28
CA ILE A 221 16.74 0.13 -9.84
C ILE A 221 17.35 -0.58 -11.05
N GLU A 222 16.58 -0.81 -12.10
CA GLU A 222 17.00 -1.61 -13.26
C GLU A 222 17.86 -0.79 -14.25
N GLY A 223 17.53 0.48 -14.46
CA GLY A 223 18.30 1.39 -15.33
C GLY A 223 19.62 1.88 -14.71
N ASP A 224 19.67 2.09 -13.40
CA ASP A 224 20.88 2.53 -12.69
C ASP A 224 21.64 1.36 -12.03
N TRP A 225 21.31 0.10 -12.37
CA TRP A 225 21.77 -1.12 -11.66
C TRP A 225 23.29 -1.18 -11.51
N ASP A 226 24.05 -1.09 -12.59
CA ASP A 226 25.49 -1.31 -12.52
C ASP A 226 26.24 -0.17 -11.83
N ALA A 227 25.70 1.06 -11.89
CA ALA A 227 26.16 2.16 -11.07
C ALA A 227 25.83 1.95 -9.57
N LEU A 228 24.67 1.38 -9.23
CA LEU A 228 24.36 0.95 -7.85
C LEU A 228 25.35 -0.12 -7.35
N GLN A 229 25.80 -1.04 -8.23
CA GLN A 229 26.82 -2.03 -7.89
C GLN A 229 28.19 -1.36 -7.64
N ASP A 230 28.64 -0.49 -8.55
CA ASP A 230 29.90 0.25 -8.43
C ASP A 230 29.93 1.13 -7.16
N ALA A 231 28.81 1.79 -6.87
CA ALA A 231 28.67 2.65 -5.71
C ALA A 231 28.59 1.86 -4.39
N PHE A 232 27.78 0.80 -4.31
CA PHE A 232 27.37 0.26 -3.00
C PHE A 232 27.70 -1.21 -2.76
N ILE A 233 28.05 -1.97 -3.79
CA ILE A 233 28.28 -3.43 -3.70
C ILE A 233 29.77 -3.78 -3.81
N GLY A 234 30.51 -3.10 -4.69
CA GLY A 234 31.93 -3.43 -4.93
C GLY A 234 32.10 -4.68 -5.81
N GLN A 235 33.35 -4.98 -6.20
CA GLN A 235 33.61 -5.99 -7.24
C GLN A 235 33.34 -7.43 -6.76
N ASP A 236 33.85 -7.80 -5.58
CA ASP A 236 33.79 -9.19 -5.09
C ASP A 236 32.38 -9.67 -4.71
N ALA A 237 31.42 -8.74 -4.57
CA ALA A 237 30.04 -9.01 -4.20
C ALA A 237 29.03 -8.66 -5.32
N ARG A 238 29.48 -8.31 -6.54
CA ARG A 238 28.56 -8.01 -7.65
C ARG A 238 27.60 -9.16 -7.90
N ILE A 239 26.35 -8.79 -8.17
CA ILE A 239 25.29 -9.68 -8.61
C ILE A 239 25.29 -9.68 -10.15
N PRO A 240 25.62 -10.81 -10.82
CA PRO A 240 25.56 -10.90 -12.28
C PRO A 240 24.14 -10.71 -12.83
N PHE A 241 24.01 -10.41 -14.12
CA PHE A 241 22.70 -10.24 -14.77
C PHE A 241 21.79 -11.48 -14.61
N SER A 242 22.35 -12.69 -14.71
CA SER A 242 21.67 -13.97 -14.48
C SER A 242 21.09 -14.11 -13.06
N GLU A 243 21.63 -13.38 -12.09
CA GLU A 243 21.22 -13.41 -10.68
C GLU A 243 20.43 -12.17 -10.23
N ARG A 244 20.28 -11.16 -11.09
CA ARG A 244 19.48 -9.94 -10.84
C ARG A 244 18.04 -10.28 -10.46
N ALA A 245 17.50 -11.40 -10.96
CA ALA A 245 16.20 -11.92 -10.55
C ALA A 245 16.14 -12.20 -9.04
N GLY A 246 15.22 -11.53 -8.34
CA GLY A 246 15.09 -11.61 -6.88
C GLY A 246 16.31 -11.08 -6.11
N ALA A 247 17.08 -10.16 -6.69
CA ALA A 247 18.27 -9.60 -6.06
C ALA A 247 17.97 -8.54 -4.99
N VAL A 248 16.86 -7.81 -5.11
CA VAL A 248 16.30 -6.99 -4.01
C VAL A 248 15.44 -7.92 -3.15
N ILE A 249 15.97 -8.30 -1.98
CA ILE A 249 15.37 -9.29 -1.09
C ILE A 249 14.30 -8.72 -0.17
N GLU A 250 14.39 -7.44 0.18
CA GLU A 250 13.47 -6.71 1.06
C GLU A 250 13.26 -5.29 0.54
N ILE A 251 12.07 -4.71 0.74
CA ILE A 251 11.84 -3.27 0.64
C ILE A 251 11.08 -2.80 1.88
N MET A 252 11.60 -1.77 2.54
CA MET A 252 10.87 -0.97 3.53
C MET A 252 10.41 0.33 2.86
N PRO A 253 9.20 0.42 2.27
CA PRO A 253 8.72 1.64 1.64
C PRO A 253 8.18 2.62 2.69
N GLU A 254 7.82 3.83 2.25
CA GLU A 254 7.01 4.79 3.04
C GLU A 254 7.68 5.24 4.35
N LEU A 255 9.00 5.41 4.33
CA LEU A 255 9.82 5.93 5.43
C LEU A 255 9.79 7.46 5.56
N SER A 256 8.83 8.11 4.90
CA SER A 256 8.54 9.54 4.92
C SER A 256 7.09 9.76 4.52
N ASP A 257 6.56 10.95 4.78
CA ASP A 257 5.32 11.39 4.14
C ASP A 257 5.44 11.28 2.61
N PRO A 258 4.40 10.76 1.91
CA PRO A 258 4.41 10.70 0.46
C PRO A 258 4.30 12.10 -0.16
N HIS A 259 5.13 12.38 -1.17
CA HIS A 259 5.15 13.62 -1.92
C HIS A 259 5.00 13.34 -3.43
N LYS A 260 4.77 14.39 -4.24
CA LYS A 260 4.73 14.30 -5.72
C LYS A 260 3.92 13.12 -6.28
N GLY A 261 2.74 12.86 -5.73
CA GLY A 261 1.85 11.77 -6.16
C GLY A 261 2.29 10.38 -5.68
N GLY A 262 2.53 10.23 -4.38
CA GLY A 262 2.77 8.92 -3.74
C GLY A 262 4.23 8.49 -3.61
N GLN A 263 5.19 9.32 -4.01
CA GLN A 263 6.61 9.02 -3.94
C GLN A 263 7.13 9.28 -2.52
N ALA A 264 7.75 8.27 -1.89
CA ALA A 264 8.28 8.34 -0.53
C ALA A 264 9.68 7.73 -0.42
N VAL A 265 10.38 7.99 0.69
CA VAL A 265 11.66 7.34 1.01
C VAL A 265 11.44 5.83 1.21
N ALA A 266 12.37 5.00 0.72
CA ALA A 266 12.33 3.54 0.90
C ALA A 266 13.72 2.97 1.16
N ILE A 267 13.86 1.89 1.93
CA ILE A 267 15.11 1.11 2.01
C ILE A 267 14.94 -0.16 1.17
N LEU A 268 15.86 -0.40 0.24
CA LEU A 268 16.07 -1.71 -0.38
C LEU A 268 17.09 -2.49 0.46
N THR A 269 16.90 -3.79 0.66
CA THR A 269 17.99 -4.69 1.06
C THR A 269 18.29 -5.61 -0.12
N PHE A 270 19.55 -5.64 -0.56
CA PHE A 270 20.05 -6.49 -1.65
C PHE A 270 20.51 -7.85 -1.11
N ARG A 271 20.59 -8.86 -1.98
CA ARG A 271 21.34 -10.10 -1.72
C ARG A 271 22.77 -9.74 -1.31
N GLY A 272 23.29 -10.43 -0.28
CA GLY A 272 24.52 -10.00 0.43
C GLY A 272 24.28 -9.03 1.60
N GLY A 273 23.03 -8.60 1.86
CA GLY A 273 22.66 -7.84 3.05
C GLY A 273 22.89 -6.32 2.95
N ILE A 274 23.31 -5.83 1.79
CA ILE A 274 23.61 -4.41 1.55
C ILE A 274 22.30 -3.63 1.50
N ARG A 275 22.14 -2.65 2.40
CA ARG A 275 20.91 -1.85 2.56
C ARG A 275 21.09 -0.47 1.95
N VAL A 276 20.14 -0.01 1.13
CA VAL A 276 20.23 1.25 0.37
C VAL A 276 18.91 2.03 0.39
N VAL A 277 18.94 3.25 0.95
CA VAL A 277 17.85 4.22 1.12
C VAL A 277 17.59 4.99 -0.18
N TYR A 278 16.57 4.60 -0.92
CA TYR A 278 15.95 5.42 -1.97
C TYR A 278 15.35 6.71 -1.41
N LYS A 279 15.59 7.83 -2.08
CA LYS A 279 14.95 9.14 -1.86
C LYS A 279 14.50 9.67 -3.23
N PRO A 280 13.20 9.78 -3.54
CA PRO A 280 12.69 10.22 -4.84
C PRO A 280 12.73 11.76 -5.00
N ARG A 281 13.90 12.37 -4.85
CA ARG A 281 14.13 13.81 -5.01
C ARG A 281 15.59 14.11 -5.34
N ASP A 282 15.86 15.35 -5.72
CA ASP A 282 17.24 15.79 -5.91
C ASP A 282 18.08 15.61 -4.64
N LEU A 283 19.28 15.05 -4.83
CA LEU A 283 20.31 14.79 -3.83
C LEU A 283 21.64 15.50 -4.18
N ALA A 284 21.68 16.33 -5.22
CA ALA A 284 22.89 17.07 -5.62
C ALA A 284 23.43 17.95 -4.47
N MET A 285 22.53 18.51 -3.65
CA MET A 285 22.88 19.25 -2.43
C MET A 285 23.59 18.36 -1.40
N GLU A 286 23.05 17.16 -1.12
CA GLU A 286 23.70 16.20 -0.22
C GLU A 286 25.02 15.67 -0.81
N ALA A 287 25.11 15.42 -2.12
CA ALA A 287 26.34 15.00 -2.78
C ALA A 287 27.44 16.07 -2.67
N ALA A 288 27.11 17.35 -2.90
CA ALA A 288 28.02 18.47 -2.72
C ALA A 288 28.46 18.61 -1.25
N TRP A 289 27.54 18.46 -0.30
CA TRP A 289 27.84 18.49 1.14
C TRP A 289 28.80 17.37 1.56
N PHE A 290 28.58 16.12 1.13
CA PHE A 290 29.48 15.02 1.49
C PHE A 290 30.81 15.06 0.75
N GLY A 291 30.87 15.60 -0.47
CA GLY A 291 32.12 15.94 -1.14
C GLY A 291 32.94 17.00 -0.39
N PHE A 292 32.28 18.03 0.14
CA PHE A 292 32.92 19.04 0.99
C PHE A 292 33.43 18.44 2.31
N LEU A 293 32.67 17.55 2.96
CA LEU A 293 33.13 16.85 4.17
C LEU A 293 34.32 15.91 3.92
N ASP A 294 34.41 15.24 2.77
CA ASP A 294 35.60 14.41 2.46
C ASP A 294 36.82 15.26 2.08
N TRP A 295 36.63 16.39 1.39
CA TRP A 295 37.68 17.39 1.18
C TRP A 295 38.23 17.93 2.51
N LEU A 296 37.35 18.25 3.47
CA LEU A 296 37.75 18.64 4.83
C LEU A 296 38.53 17.51 5.52
N ASN A 297 38.04 16.27 5.46
CA ASN A 297 38.74 15.11 6.03
C ASN A 297 40.15 14.94 5.43
N ALA A 298 40.30 15.04 4.11
CA ALA A 298 41.59 14.99 3.44
C ALA A 298 42.53 16.12 3.91
N ARG A 299 42.01 17.34 4.08
CA ARG A 299 42.80 18.49 4.53
C ARG A 299 43.21 18.40 6.00
N LEU A 300 42.36 17.80 6.86
CA LEU A 300 42.64 17.56 8.27
C LEU A 300 43.65 16.43 8.48
N ARG A 301 43.53 15.31 7.76
CA ARG A 301 44.52 14.21 7.77
C ARG A 301 45.95 14.72 7.48
N ASN A 302 46.09 15.68 6.57
CA ASN A 302 47.38 16.26 6.18
C ASN A 302 47.94 17.30 7.17
N ARG A 303 47.32 17.52 8.34
CA ARG A 303 47.90 18.29 9.46
C ARG A 303 48.33 17.32 10.57
N ALA A 304 49.63 17.08 10.68
CA ALA A 304 50.27 16.13 11.61
C ALA A 304 50.12 16.40 13.13
N LYS A 305 49.11 17.18 13.55
CA LYS A 305 48.69 17.40 14.94
C LYS A 305 47.16 17.35 15.12
N SER A 306 46.40 16.93 14.10
CA SER A 306 44.93 16.86 14.17
C SER A 306 44.46 15.60 14.91
N THR A 307 44.03 15.76 16.16
CA THR A 307 43.31 14.73 16.93
C THR A 307 41.79 14.73 16.68
N ALA A 308 41.29 15.64 15.85
CA ALA A 308 39.87 15.73 15.53
C ALA A 308 39.37 14.47 14.79
N PRO A 309 38.20 13.90 15.15
CA PRO A 309 37.63 12.77 14.44
C PRO A 309 37.21 13.16 13.02
N ALA A 310 37.31 12.23 12.08
CA ALA A 310 36.85 12.45 10.71
C ALA A 310 35.32 12.62 10.65
N PHE A 311 34.85 13.54 9.82
CA PHE A 311 33.43 13.69 9.52
C PHE A 311 32.90 12.42 8.83
N LYS A 312 31.69 11.99 9.22
CA LYS A 312 31.02 10.83 8.61
C LYS A 312 30.56 11.17 7.19
N VAL A 313 31.38 10.84 6.20
CA VAL A 313 31.06 10.98 4.78
C VAL A 313 30.07 9.89 4.37
N LEU A 314 29.01 10.28 3.68
CA LEU A 314 27.99 9.38 3.16
C LEU A 314 28.19 9.25 1.64
N ARG A 315 28.46 8.03 1.16
CA ARG A 315 28.58 7.77 -0.30
C ARG A 315 27.21 7.92 -0.95
N ILE A 316 27.07 8.87 -1.87
CA ILE A 316 25.85 9.13 -2.63
C ILE A 316 26.14 8.90 -4.11
N LEU A 317 25.20 8.27 -4.81
CA LEU A 317 25.16 8.20 -6.26
C LEU A 317 24.09 9.20 -6.76
N THR A 318 24.27 9.78 -7.95
CA THR A 318 23.37 10.80 -8.51
C THR A 318 23.22 10.62 -10.02
N ARG A 319 22.01 10.80 -10.54
CA ARG A 319 21.69 10.70 -11.97
C ARG A 319 21.50 12.10 -12.56
N ILE A 320 22.13 12.38 -13.69
CA ILE A 320 22.21 13.73 -14.30
C ILE A 320 20.84 14.21 -14.83
N SER A 321 19.88 13.30 -15.08
CA SER A 321 18.51 13.61 -15.53
C SER A 321 17.53 13.90 -14.37
N HIS A 322 17.71 15.04 -13.71
CA HIS A 322 16.74 15.81 -12.90
C HIS A 322 15.89 15.15 -11.76
N GLN A 323 15.81 13.82 -11.56
CA GLN A 323 15.13 13.22 -10.40
C GLN A 323 15.86 11.94 -9.89
N PRO A 324 16.84 12.07 -8.98
CA PRO A 324 17.65 10.98 -8.40
C PRO A 324 17.07 10.58 -6.98
N PHE A 325 17.70 9.92 -5.96
CA PHE A 325 18.63 8.75 -5.94
C PHE A 325 18.56 7.83 -4.66
N PHE A 326 19.69 7.27 -4.17
CA PHE A 326 19.88 6.12 -3.24
C PHE A 326 21.09 6.31 -2.26
N TRP A 327 21.07 5.75 -1.02
CA TRP A 327 22.09 5.95 0.05
C TRP A 327 22.24 4.76 1.06
N PRO A 328 23.42 4.13 1.33
CA PRO A 328 23.54 2.94 2.18
C PRO A 328 23.34 3.10 3.71
N VAL A 329 22.63 2.16 4.37
CA VAL A 329 22.39 2.21 5.83
C VAL A 329 23.59 1.65 6.62
N GLY A 330 24.32 2.52 7.33
CA GLY A 330 25.40 2.11 8.24
C GLY A 330 24.91 1.66 9.62
N SER A 331 25.59 0.67 10.22
CA SER A 331 25.23 -0.02 11.47
C SER A 331 25.40 0.82 12.76
N ALA A 332 24.65 1.90 12.89
CA ALA A 332 24.45 2.65 14.15
C ALA A 332 23.24 3.59 14.03
N MET A 333 22.01 3.04 14.14
CA MET A 333 20.78 3.77 14.51
C MET A 333 19.59 2.79 14.65
N LEU A 334 19.41 2.30 15.88
CA LEU A 334 18.14 1.95 16.54
C LEU A 334 18.32 2.32 18.02
#